data_AF-R7S647-F1
#
_entry.id   AF-R7S647-F1
#
_cell.length_a   1.000
_cell.length_b   1.000
_cell.length_c   1.000
_cell.angle_alpha   90.00
_cell.angle_beta   90.00
_cell.angle_gamma   90.00
#
_symmetry.space_group_name_H-M   'P 1'
#
loop_
_entity.id
_entity.type
_entity.pdbx_description
1 polymer ?
#
loop_
_entity_poly.entity_id
_entity_poly.type
_entity_poly.pdbx_seq_one_letter_code
_entity_poly.pdbx_strand_id
1 'polypeptide(L)'
;MSGQGLYLLDYGAGNVQSLANSLNKLGHSFQCISSPEDFDKATSLIFPGVGAFESAIDGLISRGLYEPLREYIASGKPYFGICIGMQVLFRSSLESPTSTGLGIVPSDIGLFSNVDKSVPHMGWNSVEFLDPAETAHEGIDPAARYYFVHSFRAPYDWEHADAAQWAHTTTQYGQEIFLATVRKGNVFACQFHPEKSGKAGLRVLDAWLRSSEAERATSPPTPRIARHPNPKDGFTKRVVACMDVRSNDAGDLVVTKGDQYDVRERTSADGVQAQAAGEVRNLGKPVALAARYYEEGADELCLMNITSFRHSPLLDQPMLAVVRAAAETVYVPLTIGGGIKDTVDPDGTPHSALEVAGTYFRAGAT
;
A
#
# COMPACT_ATOMS: atom_id res chain seq x y z
N MET A 1 20.40 -15.04 -10.81
CA MET A 1 20.69 -14.93 -9.35
C MET A 1 20.73 -13.45 -8.97
N SER A 2 19.60 -12.75 -9.06
CA SER A 2 19.49 -11.27 -8.89
C SER A 2 19.22 -10.83 -7.44
N GLY A 3 19.46 -11.69 -6.46
CA GLY A 3 18.97 -11.52 -5.09
C GLY A 3 19.95 -10.90 -4.08
N GLN A 4 21.20 -10.61 -4.45
CA GLN A 4 22.25 -10.29 -3.48
C GLN A 4 22.38 -8.80 -3.10
N GLY A 5 21.55 -7.90 -3.64
CA GLY A 5 21.71 -6.46 -3.41
C GLY A 5 20.41 -5.65 -3.25
N LEU A 6 19.24 -6.29 -3.25
CA LEU A 6 17.96 -5.59 -3.04
C LEU A 6 17.66 -5.46 -1.53
N TYR A 7 17.48 -4.23 -1.07
CA TYR A 7 17.13 -3.94 0.31
C TYR A 7 15.79 -3.20 0.42
N LEU A 8 15.08 -3.47 1.51
CA LEU A 8 13.90 -2.73 1.95
C LEU A 8 14.24 -1.87 3.16
N LEU A 9 13.87 -0.59 3.10
CA LEU A 9 13.93 0.28 4.26
C LEU A 9 12.59 0.24 4.99
N ASP A 10 12.56 -0.43 6.15
CA ASP A 10 11.46 -0.34 7.11
C ASP A 10 11.88 0.63 8.21
N TYR A 11 11.15 1.72 8.42
CA TYR A 11 11.42 2.73 9.46
C TYR A 11 10.61 2.51 10.75
N GLY A 12 9.88 1.39 10.85
CA GLY A 12 9.16 0.98 12.06
C GLY A 12 7.67 1.31 12.05
N ALA A 13 7.13 1.83 10.96
CA ALA A 13 5.69 2.08 10.81
C ALA A 13 5.17 1.53 9.48
N GLY A 14 4.15 0.66 9.54
CA GLY A 14 3.35 0.30 8.38
C GLY A 14 3.27 -1.17 7.99
N ASN A 15 2.61 -1.40 6.85
CA ASN A 15 2.38 -2.71 6.25
C ASN A 15 3.46 -3.02 5.19
N VAL A 16 4.70 -3.26 5.65
CA VAL A 16 5.81 -3.72 4.79
C VAL A 16 5.51 -5.12 4.22
N GLN A 17 4.64 -5.88 4.88
CA GLN A 17 4.25 -7.23 4.48
C GLN A 17 3.64 -7.28 3.07
N SER A 18 2.84 -6.28 2.69
CA SER A 18 2.23 -6.26 1.36
C SER A 18 3.25 -6.11 0.23
N LEU A 19 4.27 -5.26 0.44
CA LEU A 19 5.38 -5.12 -0.49
C LEU A 19 6.21 -6.41 -0.50
N ALA A 20 6.55 -6.96 0.68
CA ALA A 20 7.28 -8.22 0.81
C ALA A 20 6.60 -9.37 0.04
N ASN A 21 5.29 -9.52 0.17
CA ASN A 21 4.49 -10.51 -0.56
C ASN A 21 4.55 -10.28 -2.07
N SER A 22 4.50 -9.02 -2.51
CA SER A 22 4.62 -8.66 -3.93
C SER A 22 6.00 -9.01 -4.49
N LEU A 23 7.08 -8.75 -3.75
CA LEU A 23 8.44 -9.11 -4.16
C LEU A 23 8.63 -10.63 -4.22
N ASN A 24 8.13 -11.36 -3.21
CA ASN A 24 8.15 -12.82 -3.20
C ASN A 24 7.37 -13.40 -4.38
N LYS A 25 6.20 -12.83 -4.70
CA LYS A 25 5.39 -13.22 -5.87
C LYS A 25 6.14 -13.04 -7.18
N LEU A 26 6.92 -11.96 -7.29
CA LEU A 26 7.75 -11.66 -8.45
C LEU A 26 9.08 -12.46 -8.47
N GLY A 27 9.36 -13.26 -7.43
CA GLY A 27 10.54 -14.12 -7.34
C GLY A 27 11.81 -13.39 -6.91
N HIS A 28 11.69 -12.24 -6.24
CA HIS A 28 12.82 -11.45 -5.75
C HIS A 28 13.04 -11.68 -4.26
N SER A 29 14.27 -12.07 -3.89
CA SER A 29 14.73 -12.04 -2.50
C SER A 29 15.23 -10.66 -2.14
N PHE A 30 15.01 -10.24 -0.90
CA PHE A 30 15.46 -8.95 -0.37
C PHE A 30 15.94 -9.10 1.07
N GLN A 31 16.67 -8.10 1.56
CA GLN A 31 17.02 -7.93 2.97
C GLN A 31 16.40 -6.63 3.51
N CYS A 32 16.24 -6.50 4.82
CA CYS A 32 15.81 -5.24 5.42
C CYS A 32 17.03 -4.44 5.89
N ILE A 33 17.00 -3.12 5.74
CA ILE A 33 17.96 -2.22 6.37
C ILE A 33 17.71 -2.24 7.88
N SER A 34 18.63 -2.87 8.60
CA SER A 34 18.59 -2.99 10.06
C SER A 34 19.51 -1.99 10.74
N SER A 35 20.57 -1.58 10.04
CA SER A 35 21.65 -0.74 10.54
C SER A 35 22.22 0.14 9.41
N PRO A 36 22.91 1.25 9.73
CA PRO A 36 23.57 2.11 8.73
C PRO A 36 24.51 1.35 7.79
N GLU A 37 25.20 0.32 8.27
CA GLU A 37 26.17 -0.47 7.51
C GLU A 37 25.51 -1.33 6.40
N ASP A 38 24.19 -1.48 6.42
CA ASP A 38 23.47 -2.22 5.38
C ASP A 38 23.35 -1.41 4.08
N PHE A 39 23.45 -0.07 4.11
CA PHE A 39 23.44 0.77 2.91
C PHE A 39 24.65 0.53 2.00
N ASP A 40 25.79 0.12 2.57
CA ASP A 40 26.98 -0.21 1.80
C ASP A 40 26.77 -1.46 0.94
N LYS A 41 26.02 -2.43 1.47
CA LYS A 41 25.70 -3.71 0.83
C LYS A 41 24.58 -3.58 -0.20
N ALA A 42 23.67 -2.62 -0.01
CA ALA A 42 22.57 -2.37 -0.92
C ALA A 42 23.09 -1.91 -2.28
N THR A 43 22.67 -2.60 -3.35
CA THR A 43 22.84 -2.17 -4.74
C THR A 43 21.54 -1.62 -5.32
N SER A 44 20.41 -1.89 -4.67
CA SER A 44 19.11 -1.30 -4.97
C SER A 44 18.30 -1.22 -3.67
N LEU A 45 17.59 -0.10 -3.48
CA LEU A 45 16.83 0.16 -2.26
C LEU A 45 15.39 0.49 -2.62
N ILE A 46 14.43 -0.17 -1.99
CA ILE A 46 13.03 0.25 -2.00
C ILE A 46 12.71 0.78 -0.61
N PHE A 47 12.14 1.97 -0.56
CA PHE A 47 11.64 2.59 0.66
C PHE A 47 10.10 2.63 0.58
N PRO A 48 9.41 1.62 1.14
CA PRO A 48 7.97 1.69 1.39
C PRO A 48 7.65 2.61 2.56
N GLY A 49 6.52 3.30 2.52
CA GLY A 49 6.01 3.92 3.75
C GLY A 49 4.53 4.26 3.72
N VAL A 50 3.92 4.18 4.90
CA VAL A 50 2.55 4.58 5.20
C VAL A 50 2.53 5.35 6.53
N GLY A 51 1.52 6.20 6.72
CA GLY A 51 1.42 7.03 7.92
C GLY A 51 1.98 8.43 7.71
N ALA A 52 2.35 9.09 8.81
CA ALA A 52 2.71 10.50 8.80
C ALA A 52 4.17 10.75 8.42
N PHE A 53 4.41 11.86 7.72
CA PHE A 53 5.73 12.35 7.32
C PHE A 53 6.68 12.49 8.52
N GLU A 54 6.24 13.10 9.61
CA GLU A 54 7.03 13.25 10.84
C GLU A 54 7.46 11.91 11.41
N SER A 55 6.54 10.96 11.53
CA SER A 55 6.86 9.62 12.04
C SER A 55 7.91 8.90 11.20
N ALA A 56 7.92 9.13 9.88
CA ALA A 56 8.96 8.59 9.01
C ALA A 56 10.32 9.27 9.20
N ILE A 57 10.34 10.60 9.27
CA ILE A 57 11.58 11.35 9.52
C ILE A 57 12.16 11.02 10.91
N ASP A 58 11.33 11.00 11.95
CA ASP A 58 11.73 10.63 13.30
C ASP A 58 12.21 9.17 13.37
N GLY A 59 11.54 8.26 12.67
CA GLY A 59 11.96 6.85 12.56
C GLY A 59 13.33 6.71 11.90
N LEU A 60 13.62 7.49 10.86
CA LEU A 60 14.94 7.53 10.23
C LEU A 60 16.01 8.14 11.15
N ILE A 61 15.71 9.25 11.82
CA ILE A 61 16.66 9.95 12.69
C ILE A 61 16.99 9.11 13.93
N SER A 62 15.96 8.63 14.64
CA SER A 62 16.13 7.86 15.89
C SER A 62 16.92 6.56 15.70
N ARG A 63 16.89 5.99 14.49
CA ARG A 63 17.64 4.80 14.11
C ARG A 63 18.98 5.10 13.42
N GLY A 64 19.34 6.37 13.27
CA GLY A 64 20.58 6.79 12.62
C GLY A 64 20.62 6.51 11.11
N LEU A 65 19.47 6.34 10.45
CA LEU A 65 19.36 6.01 9.03
C LEU A 65 19.17 7.23 8.12
N TYR A 66 18.88 8.41 8.69
CA TYR A 66 18.59 9.63 7.92
C TYR A 66 19.76 10.05 7.01
N GLU A 67 20.97 10.23 7.57
CA GLU A 67 22.14 10.63 6.77
C GLU A 67 22.64 9.51 5.85
N PRO A 68 22.76 8.24 6.30
CA PRO A 68 23.13 7.13 5.42
C PRO A 68 22.20 6.97 4.21
N LEU A 69 20.90 7.23 4.37
CA LEU A 69 19.95 7.23 3.25
C LEU A 69 20.25 8.35 2.25
N ARG A 70 20.58 9.55 2.72
CA ARG A 70 20.96 10.68 1.85
C ARG A 70 22.22 10.35 1.07
N GLU A 71 23.23 9.81 1.74
CA GLU A 71 24.50 9.39 1.13
C GLU A 71 24.28 8.27 0.11
N TYR A 72 23.44 7.28 0.42
CA TYR A 72 23.06 6.21 -0.50
C TYR A 72 22.45 6.79 -1.79
N ILE A 73 21.48 7.71 -1.68
CA ILE A 73 20.86 8.32 -2.86
C ILE A 73 21.88 9.16 -3.63
N ALA A 74 22.71 9.95 -2.94
CA ALA A 74 23.76 10.76 -3.56
C ALA A 74 24.84 9.94 -4.29
N SER A 75 25.07 8.69 -3.86
CA SER A 75 26.03 7.77 -4.49
C SER A 75 25.63 7.32 -5.91
N GLY A 76 24.38 7.57 -6.32
CA GLY A 76 23.87 7.14 -7.63
C GLY A 76 23.31 5.71 -7.65
N LYS A 77 23.26 5.02 -6.50
CA LYS A 77 22.66 3.68 -6.40
C LYS A 77 21.12 3.75 -6.52
N PRO A 78 20.46 2.85 -7.27
CA PRO A 78 19.02 2.86 -7.47
C PRO A 78 18.17 2.98 -6.18
N TYR A 79 17.23 3.91 -6.19
CA TYR A 79 16.26 4.16 -5.13
C TYR A 79 14.83 4.12 -5.69
N PHE A 80 13.94 3.37 -5.02
CA PHE A 80 12.50 3.38 -5.28
C PHE A 80 11.71 3.75 -4.04
N GLY A 81 11.19 4.98 -3.98
CA GLY A 81 10.30 5.42 -2.91
C GLY A 81 8.81 5.16 -3.21
N ILE A 82 8.06 4.65 -2.23
CA ILE A 82 6.61 4.40 -2.37
C ILE A 82 5.86 5.20 -1.30
N CYS A 83 4.88 6.00 -1.73
CA CYS A 83 4.05 6.87 -0.90
C CYS A 83 4.89 7.77 0.02
N ILE A 84 5.02 7.45 1.31
CA ILE A 84 5.89 8.22 2.22
C ILE A 84 7.36 8.17 1.77
N GLY A 85 7.82 7.04 1.22
CA GLY A 85 9.16 6.95 0.63
C GLY A 85 9.36 7.91 -0.56
N MET A 86 8.30 8.31 -1.26
CA MET A 86 8.38 9.42 -2.22
C MET A 86 8.40 10.76 -1.49
N GLN A 87 7.50 10.97 -0.52
CA GLN A 87 7.34 12.27 0.14
C GLN A 87 8.58 12.70 0.92
N VAL A 88 9.29 11.79 1.59
CA VAL A 88 10.52 12.11 2.33
C VAL A 88 11.63 12.67 1.43
N LEU A 89 11.60 12.46 0.11
CA LEU A 89 12.57 13.07 -0.81
C LEU A 89 12.43 14.60 -0.87
N PHE A 90 11.25 15.14 -0.55
CA PHE A 90 10.95 16.56 -0.61
C PHE A 90 11.55 17.32 0.57
N ARG A 91 11.51 18.65 0.50
CA ARG A 91 12.12 19.52 1.51
C ARG A 91 11.35 19.50 2.82
N SER A 92 10.02 19.60 2.77
CA SER A 92 9.16 19.60 3.96
C SER A 92 7.75 19.12 3.63
N SER A 93 6.91 18.97 4.65
CA SER A 93 5.48 18.65 4.50
C SER A 93 4.63 19.54 5.39
N LEU A 94 3.53 20.07 4.86
CA LEU A 94 2.52 20.78 5.65
C LEU A 94 1.82 19.89 6.69
N GLU A 95 2.01 18.56 6.62
CA GLU A 95 1.56 17.64 7.67
C GLU A 95 2.27 17.87 9.00
N SER A 96 3.57 18.20 8.93
CA SER A 96 4.41 18.51 10.09
C SER A 96 5.39 19.62 9.71
N PRO A 97 5.01 20.89 9.88
CA PRO A 97 5.84 22.03 9.49
C PRO A 97 7.22 22.11 10.17
N THR A 98 7.41 21.36 11.26
CA THR A 98 8.68 21.26 12.00
C THR A 98 9.61 20.19 11.44
N SER A 99 9.09 19.21 10.71
CA SER A 99 9.87 18.10 10.16
C SER A 99 10.51 18.50 8.83
N THR A 100 11.81 18.24 8.70
CA THR A 100 12.55 18.46 7.44
C THR A 100 12.76 17.14 6.74
N GLY A 101 12.35 17.05 5.47
CA GLY A 101 12.61 15.89 4.63
C GLY A 101 14.07 15.80 4.19
N LEU A 102 14.38 14.90 3.27
CA LEU A 102 15.73 14.75 2.72
C LEU A 102 16.14 15.95 1.85
N GLY A 103 15.18 16.78 1.38
CA GLY A 103 15.48 17.99 0.61
C GLY A 103 16.18 17.72 -0.73
N ILE A 104 16.01 16.51 -1.27
CA ILE A 104 16.54 16.08 -2.56
C ILE A 104 15.71 16.73 -3.69
N VAL A 105 14.38 16.76 -3.51
CA VAL A 105 13.47 17.50 -4.37
C VAL A 105 13.22 18.87 -3.72
N PRO A 106 13.55 19.99 -4.38
CA PRO A 106 13.45 21.34 -3.80
C PRO A 106 12.03 21.89 -3.85
N SER A 107 11.07 21.14 -3.30
CA SER A 107 9.65 21.50 -3.20
C SER A 107 9.08 20.95 -1.89
N ASP A 108 7.90 21.42 -1.51
CA ASP A 108 7.22 21.01 -0.29
C ASP A 108 5.98 20.17 -0.61
N ILE A 109 5.66 19.25 0.30
CA ILE A 109 4.43 18.48 0.27
C ILE A 109 3.28 19.32 0.86
N GLY A 110 2.20 19.50 0.09
CA GLY A 110 1.03 20.29 0.47
C GLY A 110 -0.20 19.44 0.78
N LEU A 111 -1.14 19.98 1.57
CA LEU A 111 -2.44 19.36 1.82
C LEU A 111 -3.38 19.58 0.62
N PHE A 112 -4.17 18.57 0.24
CA PHE A 112 -5.26 18.78 -0.73
C PHE A 112 -6.31 19.74 -0.19
N SER A 113 -6.85 20.59 -1.08
CA SER A 113 -8.09 21.30 -0.82
C SER A 113 -9.28 20.33 -0.82
N ASN A 114 -10.19 20.50 0.15
CA ASN A 114 -11.45 19.75 0.25
C ASN A 114 -12.66 20.53 -0.31
N VAL A 115 -12.43 21.59 -1.09
CA VAL A 115 -13.50 22.45 -1.63
C VAL A 115 -14.33 21.73 -2.68
N ASP A 116 -13.70 20.93 -3.53
CA ASP A 116 -14.32 20.29 -4.70
C ASP A 116 -14.34 18.75 -4.65
N LYS A 117 -13.80 18.17 -3.57
CA LYS A 117 -13.60 16.72 -3.39
C LYS A 117 -13.42 16.36 -1.91
N SER A 118 -13.50 15.06 -1.62
CA SER A 118 -13.17 14.54 -0.29
C SER A 118 -11.66 14.48 -0.08
N VAL A 119 -11.20 14.55 1.18
CA VAL A 119 -9.80 14.33 1.55
C VAL A 119 -9.80 13.36 2.74
N PRO A 120 -9.05 12.23 2.70
CA PRO A 120 -7.98 11.89 1.76
C PRO A 120 -8.43 11.51 0.34
N HIS A 121 -7.51 11.64 -0.62
CA HIS A 121 -7.59 10.97 -1.92
C HIS A 121 -7.42 9.47 -1.68
N MET A 122 -8.53 8.73 -1.68
CA MET A 122 -8.55 7.30 -1.35
C MET A 122 -9.32 6.49 -2.39
N GLY A 123 -8.59 5.89 -3.32
CA GLY A 123 -9.17 5.10 -4.40
C GLY A 123 -8.24 5.00 -5.59
N TRP A 124 -8.81 4.73 -6.76
CA TRP A 124 -8.06 4.41 -7.97
C TRP A 124 -8.08 5.57 -8.94
N ASN A 125 -6.91 6.03 -9.39
CA ASN A 125 -6.78 7.19 -10.28
C ASN A 125 -5.86 6.88 -11.47
N SER A 126 -5.98 7.66 -12.55
CA SER A 126 -5.11 7.57 -13.72
C SER A 126 -3.78 8.24 -13.48
N VAL A 127 -2.78 7.83 -14.25
CA VAL A 127 -1.45 8.41 -14.24
C VAL A 127 -1.11 8.80 -15.67
N GLU A 128 -0.62 10.02 -15.86
CA GLU A 128 -0.32 10.58 -17.17
C GLU A 128 1.15 10.99 -17.24
N PHE A 129 1.86 10.53 -18.27
CA PHE A 129 3.19 11.06 -18.58
C PHE A 129 3.10 12.52 -18.99
N LEU A 130 4.11 13.30 -18.60
CA LEU A 130 4.25 14.68 -19.05
C LEU A 130 4.47 14.72 -20.57
N ASP A 131 5.38 13.88 -21.06
CA ASP A 131 5.69 13.69 -22.48
C ASP A 131 4.98 12.44 -23.02
N PRO A 132 4.06 12.57 -23.99
CA PRO A 132 3.46 11.41 -24.65
C PRO A 132 4.45 10.52 -25.41
N ALA A 133 5.64 11.05 -25.75
CA ALA A 133 6.72 10.32 -26.41
C ALA A 133 7.74 9.71 -25.42
N GLU A 134 7.46 9.77 -24.11
CA GLU A 134 8.28 9.12 -23.09
C GLU A 134 8.49 7.64 -23.47
N THR A 135 9.68 7.11 -23.18
CA THR A 135 10.03 5.70 -23.47
C THR A 135 10.45 4.95 -22.20
N ALA A 136 10.88 5.67 -21.17
CA ALA A 136 11.10 5.14 -19.84
C ALA A 136 9.76 5.10 -19.09
N HIS A 137 8.97 4.05 -19.28
CA HIS A 137 7.62 3.96 -18.69
C HIS A 137 7.61 3.36 -17.29
N GLU A 138 8.67 2.67 -16.88
CA GLU A 138 8.81 2.08 -15.55
C GLU A 138 7.65 1.11 -15.23
N GLY A 139 7.09 0.49 -16.28
CA GLY A 139 5.92 -0.38 -16.19
C GLY A 139 4.57 0.34 -16.00
N ILE A 140 4.58 1.67 -15.97
CA ILE A 140 3.38 2.51 -15.88
C ILE A 140 2.60 2.42 -17.20
N ASP A 141 1.31 2.15 -17.08
CA ASP A 141 0.38 2.03 -18.18
C ASP A 141 -0.67 3.16 -18.06
N PRO A 142 -0.69 4.14 -18.99
CA PRO A 142 -1.64 5.24 -18.95
C PRO A 142 -3.12 4.82 -19.00
N ALA A 143 -3.41 3.62 -19.53
CA ALA A 143 -4.76 3.07 -19.55
C ALA A 143 -5.15 2.42 -18.21
N ALA A 144 -4.18 2.09 -17.37
CA ALA A 144 -4.42 1.48 -16.07
C ALA A 144 -4.81 2.50 -15.00
N ARG A 145 -5.15 1.98 -13.81
CA ARG A 145 -5.44 2.77 -12.62
C ARG A 145 -4.59 2.26 -11.48
N TYR A 146 -4.21 3.18 -10.61
CA TYR A 146 -3.34 2.93 -9.48
C TYR A 146 -4.02 3.39 -8.19
N TYR A 147 -3.78 2.67 -7.10
CA TYR A 147 -4.39 2.93 -5.81
C TYR A 147 -3.61 4.00 -5.04
N PHE A 148 -4.29 5.10 -4.73
CA PHE A 148 -3.82 6.21 -3.93
C PHE A 148 -4.57 6.25 -2.60
N VAL A 149 -3.85 6.52 -1.51
CA VAL A 149 -4.42 6.76 -0.17
C VAL A 149 -3.59 7.81 0.57
N HIS A 150 -3.93 9.09 0.39
CA HIS A 150 -3.15 10.20 0.97
C HIS A 150 -3.95 11.51 1.07
N SER A 151 -3.71 12.28 2.12
CA SER A 151 -4.24 13.65 2.27
C SER A 151 -3.27 14.69 1.71
N PHE A 152 -1.98 14.38 1.74
CA PHE A 152 -0.90 15.28 1.35
C PHE A 152 -0.30 14.86 0.01
N ARG A 153 0.13 15.83 -0.80
CA ARG A 153 0.57 15.62 -2.19
C ARG A 153 1.74 16.53 -2.53
N ALA A 154 2.58 16.08 -3.45
CA ALA A 154 3.57 16.94 -4.10
C ALA A 154 2.92 17.70 -5.26
N PRO A 155 2.75 19.04 -5.19
CA PRO A 155 2.17 19.79 -6.30
C PRO A 155 3.04 19.72 -7.55
N TYR A 156 2.39 19.65 -8.71
CA TYR A 156 3.10 19.88 -9.96
C TYR A 156 3.10 21.38 -10.25
N ASP A 157 4.28 21.98 -10.14
CA ASP A 157 4.54 23.37 -10.48
C ASP A 157 5.57 23.41 -11.61
N TRP A 158 5.10 23.71 -12.83
CA TRP A 158 5.97 23.82 -14.01
C TRP A 158 6.75 25.14 -14.06
N GLU A 159 6.41 26.14 -13.24
CA GLU A 159 7.13 27.42 -13.17
C GLU A 159 8.39 27.27 -12.32
N HIS A 160 8.34 26.43 -11.28
CA HIS A 160 9.49 26.07 -10.45
C HIS A 160 10.44 25.09 -11.16
N ALA A 161 11.30 25.60 -12.04
CA ALA A 161 12.19 24.81 -12.91
C ALA A 161 12.95 23.67 -12.20
N ASP A 162 13.54 23.93 -11.02
CA ASP A 162 14.33 22.93 -10.29
C ASP A 162 13.49 21.77 -9.71
N ALA A 163 12.22 22.00 -9.41
CA ALA A 163 11.30 20.95 -8.94
C ALA A 163 10.63 20.25 -10.13
N ALA A 164 10.28 20.99 -11.18
CA ALA A 164 9.60 20.47 -12.36
C ALA A 164 10.40 19.36 -13.08
N GLN A 165 11.73 19.43 -13.08
CA GLN A 165 12.61 18.39 -13.66
C GLN A 165 12.55 17.03 -12.95
N TRP A 166 11.94 16.94 -11.76
CA TRP A 166 11.73 15.67 -11.05
C TRP A 166 10.44 14.99 -11.46
N ALA A 167 9.50 15.73 -12.06
CA ALA A 167 8.21 15.19 -12.41
C ALA A 167 8.37 14.13 -13.51
N HIS A 168 7.78 12.96 -13.33
CA HIS A 168 7.79 11.93 -14.36
C HIS A 168 6.38 11.71 -14.92
N THR A 169 5.45 11.49 -14.00
CA THR A 169 4.03 11.44 -14.32
C THR A 169 3.23 12.33 -13.38
N THR A 170 2.18 12.91 -13.91
CA THR A 170 1.20 13.68 -13.14
C THR A 170 -0.11 12.91 -13.03
N THR A 171 -0.95 13.34 -12.10
CA THR A 171 -2.34 12.92 -12.00
C THR A 171 -3.16 14.11 -11.50
N GLN A 172 -4.47 13.99 -11.58
CA GLN A 172 -5.41 15.03 -11.18
C GLN A 172 -6.39 14.46 -10.15
N TYR A 173 -6.70 15.23 -9.11
CA TYR A 173 -7.79 14.93 -8.18
C TYR A 173 -8.59 16.21 -7.90
N GLY A 174 -9.87 16.20 -8.31
CA GLY A 174 -10.65 17.43 -8.52
C GLY A 174 -9.91 18.41 -9.42
N GLN A 175 -9.70 19.64 -8.98
CA GLN A 175 -8.99 20.69 -9.72
C GLN A 175 -7.49 20.79 -9.41
N GLU A 176 -6.92 19.85 -8.64
CA GLU A 176 -5.50 19.88 -8.28
C GLU A 176 -4.70 18.85 -9.08
N ILE A 177 -3.65 19.29 -9.77
CA ILE A 177 -2.66 18.43 -10.44
C ILE A 177 -1.46 18.21 -9.52
N PHE A 178 -1.04 16.96 -9.39
CA PHE A 178 0.06 16.59 -8.51
C PHE A 178 0.93 15.51 -9.14
N LEU A 179 2.13 15.34 -8.58
CA LEU A 179 3.08 14.32 -9.02
C LEU A 179 2.57 12.95 -8.60
N ALA A 180 2.24 12.11 -9.58
CA ALA A 180 1.99 10.68 -9.35
C ALA A 180 3.30 9.92 -9.17
N THR A 181 4.33 10.31 -9.93
CA THR A 181 5.68 9.77 -9.80
C THR A 181 6.73 10.85 -10.02
N VAL A 182 7.90 10.63 -9.42
CA VAL A 182 9.11 11.41 -9.66
C VAL A 182 10.23 10.53 -10.21
N ARG A 183 11.05 11.08 -11.10
CA ARG A 183 12.16 10.39 -11.74
C ARG A 183 13.30 11.37 -12.01
N LYS A 184 14.49 11.10 -11.47
CA LYS A 184 15.71 11.82 -11.81
C LYS A 184 16.95 11.01 -11.44
N GLY A 185 17.87 10.81 -12.39
CA GLY A 185 19.12 10.07 -12.15
C GLY A 185 18.82 8.63 -11.72
N ASN A 186 19.18 8.29 -10.48
CA ASN A 186 18.98 6.98 -9.84
C ASN A 186 17.69 6.87 -9.01
N VAL A 187 16.94 7.96 -8.90
CA VAL A 187 15.71 8.03 -8.12
C VAL A 187 14.51 7.77 -9.02
N PHE A 188 13.67 6.84 -8.60
CA PHE A 188 12.29 6.69 -9.00
C PHE A 188 11.42 6.68 -7.75
N ALA A 189 10.24 7.28 -7.79
CA ALA A 189 9.32 7.21 -6.66
C ALA A 189 7.88 7.38 -7.14
N CYS A 190 6.93 6.74 -6.46
CA CYS A 190 5.51 6.85 -6.76
C CYS A 190 4.69 7.22 -5.53
N GLN A 191 3.67 8.05 -5.72
CA GLN A 191 2.72 8.43 -4.66
C GLN A 191 1.67 7.34 -4.42
N PHE A 192 1.31 6.59 -5.47
CA PHE A 192 0.42 5.43 -5.35
C PHE A 192 1.16 4.22 -4.75
N HIS A 193 0.40 3.23 -4.31
CA HIS A 193 0.90 1.96 -3.76
C HIS A 193 0.88 0.87 -4.83
N PRO A 194 2.00 0.56 -5.52
CA PRO A 194 2.02 -0.47 -6.55
C PRO A 194 1.69 -1.86 -5.98
N GLU A 195 2.06 -2.15 -4.75
CA GLU A 195 1.71 -3.38 -4.02
C GLU A 195 0.21 -3.49 -3.71
N LYS A 196 -0.55 -2.39 -3.87
CA LYS A 196 -2.02 -2.33 -3.73
C LYS A 196 -2.75 -1.94 -5.02
N SER A 197 -2.04 -1.86 -6.13
CA SER A 197 -2.60 -1.47 -7.44
C SER A 197 -2.83 -2.68 -8.35
N GLY A 198 -3.05 -3.87 -7.77
CA GLY A 198 -3.31 -5.10 -8.49
C GLY A 198 -2.23 -5.44 -9.53
N LYS A 199 -2.66 -5.98 -10.67
CA LYS A 199 -1.75 -6.36 -11.76
C LYS A 199 -0.99 -5.16 -12.33
N ALA A 200 -1.58 -3.97 -12.35
CA ALA A 200 -0.94 -2.77 -12.87
C ALA A 200 0.23 -2.32 -11.99
N GLY A 201 0.05 -2.35 -10.68
CA GLY A 201 1.13 -2.04 -9.75
C GLY A 201 2.23 -3.10 -9.69
N LEU A 202 1.87 -4.38 -9.77
CA LEU A 202 2.87 -5.45 -9.90
C LEU A 202 3.73 -5.29 -11.15
N ARG A 203 3.19 -4.80 -12.27
CA ARG A 203 3.99 -4.47 -13.46
C ARG A 203 5.01 -3.36 -13.22
N VAL A 204 4.66 -2.34 -12.42
CA VAL A 204 5.59 -1.25 -12.06
C VAL A 204 6.76 -1.80 -11.23
N LEU A 205 6.46 -2.59 -10.19
CA LEU A 205 7.48 -3.24 -9.37
C LEU A 205 8.38 -4.15 -10.22
N ASP A 206 7.76 -5.02 -11.03
CA ASP A 206 8.46 -5.99 -11.87
C ASP A 206 9.34 -5.34 -12.93
N ALA A 207 8.85 -4.28 -13.59
CA ALA A 207 9.63 -3.51 -14.55
C ALA A 207 10.87 -2.90 -13.88
N TRP A 208 10.69 -2.22 -12.75
CA TRP A 208 11.82 -1.62 -12.03
C TRP A 208 12.84 -2.67 -11.57
N LEU A 209 12.39 -3.80 -11.02
CA LEU A 209 13.23 -4.86 -10.50
C LEU A 209 14.00 -5.63 -11.58
N ARG A 210 13.43 -5.78 -12.79
CA ARG A 210 14.06 -6.50 -13.90
C ARG A 210 15.03 -5.65 -14.71
N SER A 211 14.90 -4.33 -14.69
CA SER A 211 15.88 -3.44 -15.32
C SER A 211 17.28 -3.66 -14.75
N SER A 212 18.31 -3.37 -15.52
CA SER A 212 19.68 -3.35 -15.01
C SER A 212 19.88 -2.19 -14.04
N GLU A 213 20.89 -2.29 -13.15
CA GLU A 213 21.26 -1.18 -12.26
C GLU A 213 21.63 0.08 -13.04
N ALA A 214 22.30 -0.08 -14.20
CA ALA A 214 22.66 1.03 -15.08
C ALA A 214 21.44 1.76 -15.63
N GLU A 215 20.42 1.03 -16.10
CA GLU A 215 19.16 1.62 -16.58
C GLU A 215 18.42 2.34 -15.44
N ARG A 216 18.42 1.77 -14.23
CA ARG A 216 17.80 2.42 -13.06
C ARG A 216 18.57 3.66 -12.59
N ALA A 217 19.89 3.69 -12.76
CA ALA A 217 20.77 4.75 -12.29
C ALA A 217 20.75 6.02 -13.18
N THR A 218 20.16 5.94 -14.37
CA THR A 218 20.09 7.06 -15.32
C THR A 218 18.65 7.37 -15.70
N SER A 219 18.29 8.64 -15.84
CA SER A 219 17.01 9.04 -16.43
C SER A 219 17.24 9.98 -17.61
N PRO A 220 16.39 9.95 -18.65
CA PRO A 220 16.36 11.04 -19.60
C PRO A 220 15.94 12.34 -18.89
N PRO A 221 16.32 13.52 -19.43
CA PRO A 221 15.80 14.79 -18.93
C PRO A 221 14.29 14.85 -19.17
N THR A 222 13.52 15.17 -18.13
CA THR A 222 12.08 15.38 -18.28
C THR A 222 11.80 16.78 -18.85
N PRO A 223 11.00 16.90 -19.93
CA PRO A 223 10.60 18.20 -20.42
C PRO A 223 9.69 18.92 -19.42
N ARG A 224 9.85 20.23 -19.34
CA ARG A 224 9.00 21.11 -18.52
C ARG A 224 7.77 21.50 -19.35
N ILE A 225 6.62 20.91 -19.02
CA ILE A 225 5.38 21.06 -19.79
C ILE A 225 4.29 21.65 -18.90
N ALA A 226 3.70 22.78 -19.31
CA ALA A 226 2.57 23.34 -18.60
C ALA A 226 1.39 22.36 -18.59
N ARG A 227 0.74 22.19 -17.43
CA ARG A 227 -0.38 21.27 -17.25
C ARG A 227 -1.51 21.96 -16.51
N HIS A 228 -2.69 22.01 -17.13
CA HIS A 228 -3.89 22.58 -16.53
C HIS A 228 -4.91 21.48 -16.21
N PRO A 229 -5.71 21.63 -15.13
CA PRO A 229 -6.73 20.64 -14.79
C PRO A 229 -7.70 20.42 -15.94
N ASN A 230 -7.97 19.16 -16.26
CA ASN A 230 -9.03 18.75 -17.14
C ASN A 230 -10.40 19.00 -16.47
N PRO A 231 -11.50 19.11 -17.25
CA PRO A 231 -12.85 19.24 -16.68
C PRO A 231 -13.27 18.10 -15.75
N LYS A 232 -12.66 16.91 -15.90
CA LYS A 232 -12.88 15.73 -15.07
C LYS A 232 -11.54 15.08 -14.78
N ASP A 233 -11.38 14.58 -13.55
CA ASP A 233 -10.24 13.76 -13.18
C ASP A 233 -10.43 12.28 -13.59
N GLY A 234 -9.39 11.47 -13.41
CA GLY A 234 -9.39 10.04 -13.73
C GLY A 234 -9.82 9.13 -12.58
N PHE A 235 -10.34 9.71 -11.50
CA PHE A 235 -10.69 8.99 -10.27
C PHE A 235 -11.90 8.09 -10.49
N THR A 236 -11.77 6.80 -10.19
CA THR A 236 -12.80 5.81 -10.50
C THR A 236 -13.85 5.66 -9.39
N LYS A 237 -14.96 5.00 -9.73
CA LYS A 237 -15.91 4.51 -8.73
C LYS A 237 -15.36 3.23 -8.11
N ARG A 238 -15.07 3.27 -6.80
CA ARG A 238 -14.53 2.13 -6.04
C ARG A 238 -15.62 1.10 -5.70
N VAL A 239 -15.39 -0.16 -6.06
CA VAL A 239 -16.24 -1.32 -5.72
C VAL A 239 -15.60 -2.14 -4.61
N VAL A 240 -16.19 -2.09 -3.41
CA VAL A 240 -15.70 -2.83 -2.24
C VAL A 240 -16.46 -4.15 -2.11
N ALA A 241 -15.74 -5.27 -2.09
CA ALA A 241 -16.32 -6.58 -1.79
C ALA A 241 -16.17 -6.87 -0.29
N CYS A 242 -17.28 -7.18 0.38
CA CYS A 242 -17.31 -7.39 1.82
C CYS A 242 -17.68 -8.84 2.14
N MET A 243 -17.08 -9.40 3.18
CA MET A 243 -17.44 -10.73 3.69
C MET A 243 -17.40 -10.79 5.22
N ASP A 244 -18.37 -11.51 5.79
CA ASP A 244 -18.38 -11.83 7.21
C ASP A 244 -17.50 -13.06 7.49
N VAL A 245 -16.56 -12.92 8.42
CA VAL A 245 -15.73 -14.01 8.91
C VAL A 245 -16.23 -14.42 10.29
N ARG A 246 -16.66 -15.69 10.41
CA ARG A 246 -17.21 -16.26 11.65
C ARG A 246 -16.56 -17.60 11.99
N SER A 247 -16.73 -18.05 13.23
CA SER A 247 -16.35 -19.40 13.66
C SER A 247 -17.57 -20.34 13.54
N ASN A 248 -17.38 -21.54 13.01
CA ASN A 248 -18.41 -22.60 13.05
C ASN A 248 -18.34 -23.38 14.37
N ASP A 249 -19.22 -24.37 14.53
CA ASP A 249 -19.29 -25.22 15.74
C ASP A 249 -18.04 -26.07 15.98
N ALA A 250 -17.25 -26.33 14.93
CA ALA A 250 -15.95 -27.01 15.01
C ALA A 250 -14.79 -26.05 15.34
N GLY A 251 -15.05 -24.74 15.44
CA GLY A 251 -14.03 -23.70 15.67
C GLY A 251 -13.33 -23.20 14.41
N ASP A 252 -13.68 -23.70 13.22
CA ASP A 252 -13.10 -23.25 11.95
C ASP A 252 -13.64 -21.89 11.54
N LEU A 253 -12.77 -21.09 10.90
CA LEU A 253 -13.20 -19.84 10.28
C LEU A 253 -13.85 -20.09 8.91
N VAL A 254 -15.09 -19.62 8.76
CA VAL A 254 -15.91 -19.76 7.56
C VAL A 254 -16.49 -18.42 7.12
N VAL A 255 -16.84 -18.32 5.83
CA VAL A 255 -17.59 -17.19 5.29
C VAL A 255 -19.02 -17.56 5.02
N THR A 256 -19.93 -16.64 5.31
CA THR A 256 -21.34 -16.76 4.98
C THR A 256 -21.95 -15.47 4.46
N LYS A 257 -23.04 -15.61 3.71
CA LYS A 257 -23.85 -14.50 3.24
C LYS A 257 -25.16 -14.43 4.02
N GLY A 258 -25.40 -13.31 4.70
CA GLY A 258 -26.69 -12.68 5.01
C GLY A 258 -27.86 -13.52 5.58
N ASP A 259 -28.36 -13.07 6.73
CA ASP A 259 -29.66 -13.32 7.39
C ASP A 259 -30.07 -14.78 7.69
N GLN A 260 -29.58 -15.33 8.80
CA GLN A 260 -30.40 -15.66 9.99
C GLN A 260 -29.55 -16.34 11.08
N TYR A 261 -29.77 -15.91 12.32
CA TYR A 261 -29.18 -16.41 13.57
C TYR A 261 -29.79 -17.76 13.98
N ASP A 262 -29.62 -18.82 13.19
CA ASP A 262 -29.96 -20.16 13.70
C ASP A 262 -28.85 -21.18 13.44
N VAL A 263 -28.09 -21.42 14.51
CA VAL A 263 -26.97 -22.35 14.60
C VAL A 263 -27.53 -23.69 15.08
N ARG A 264 -28.13 -24.47 14.17
CA ARG A 264 -28.38 -25.90 14.38
C ARG A 264 -28.31 -26.66 13.07
N GLU A 265 -27.18 -27.33 12.81
CA GLU A 265 -27.17 -28.49 11.93
C GLU A 265 -28.13 -29.55 12.49
N ARG A 266 -29.12 -29.99 11.70
CA ARG A 266 -29.83 -31.23 11.98
C ARG A 266 -29.29 -32.31 11.06
N THR A 267 -28.70 -33.32 11.69
CA THR A 267 -28.41 -34.64 11.14
C THR A 267 -29.62 -35.19 10.39
N SER A 268 -29.38 -35.62 9.15
CA SER A 268 -30.35 -36.28 8.28
C SER A 268 -30.71 -37.68 8.77
N ALA A 269 -32.02 -37.94 8.83
CA ALA A 269 -32.61 -39.27 8.68
C ALA A 269 -33.89 -39.13 7.84
N ASP A 270 -33.82 -39.63 6.59
CA ASP A 270 -34.85 -40.11 5.68
C ASP A 270 -36.20 -39.36 5.51
N GLY A 271 -36.46 -38.86 4.28
CA GLY A 271 -37.82 -38.72 3.73
C GLY A 271 -38.16 -37.41 2.98
N VAL A 272 -38.21 -37.50 1.64
CA VAL A 272 -38.77 -36.59 0.59
C VAL A 272 -40.06 -35.82 1.03
N GLN A 273 -40.33 -34.51 0.83
CA GLN A 273 -40.30 -33.62 -0.37
C GLN A 273 -40.55 -32.10 -0.02
N ALA A 274 -39.83 -31.18 -0.70
CA ALA A 274 -40.09 -29.74 -1.08
C ALA A 274 -40.55 -28.67 -0.02
N GLN A 275 -40.14 -27.39 0.01
CA GLN A 275 -39.41 -26.47 -0.87
C GLN A 275 -38.89 -25.26 -0.03
N ALA A 276 -37.62 -24.89 -0.24
CA ALA A 276 -36.87 -23.65 0.08
C ALA A 276 -37.40 -22.60 1.10
N ALA A 277 -36.67 -22.43 2.21
CA ALA A 277 -36.31 -21.12 2.79
C ALA A 277 -35.20 -21.30 3.84
N GLY A 278 -34.07 -20.59 3.69
CA GLY A 278 -33.11 -20.38 4.80
C GLY A 278 -31.79 -21.15 4.79
N GLU A 279 -31.34 -21.69 3.64
CA GLU A 279 -30.00 -22.29 3.60
C GLU A 279 -28.90 -21.23 3.63
N VAL A 280 -28.25 -21.09 4.78
CA VAL A 280 -27.01 -20.34 4.93
C VAL A 280 -25.93 -21.04 4.09
N ARG A 281 -25.54 -20.41 2.98
CA ARG A 281 -24.54 -20.96 2.07
C ARG A 281 -23.13 -20.68 2.61
N ASN A 282 -22.42 -21.72 3.04
CA ASN A 282 -20.98 -21.64 3.29
C ASN A 282 -20.28 -21.30 1.95
N LEU A 283 -19.64 -20.14 1.87
CA LEU A 283 -18.99 -19.65 0.66
C LEU A 283 -17.53 -20.13 0.53
N GLY A 284 -17.08 -20.98 1.46
CA GLY A 284 -15.74 -21.51 1.53
C GLY A 284 -14.90 -20.87 2.63
N LYS A 285 -13.59 -21.11 2.56
CA LYS A 285 -12.62 -20.53 3.49
C LYS A 285 -12.40 -19.04 3.15
N PRO A 286 -12.33 -18.13 4.14
CA PRO A 286 -12.18 -16.69 3.91
C PRO A 286 -11.09 -16.31 2.90
N VAL A 287 -9.95 -16.98 2.97
CA VAL A 287 -8.81 -16.73 2.09
C VAL A 287 -9.15 -17.01 0.61
N ALA A 288 -9.81 -18.14 0.33
CA ALA A 288 -10.15 -18.52 -1.04
C ALA A 288 -11.19 -17.56 -1.66
N LEU A 289 -12.16 -17.12 -0.86
CA LEU A 289 -13.14 -16.15 -1.31
C LEU A 289 -12.52 -14.76 -1.51
N ALA A 290 -11.57 -14.36 -0.67
CA ALA A 290 -10.83 -13.11 -0.83
C ALA A 290 -10.04 -13.11 -2.15
N ALA A 291 -9.32 -14.19 -2.45
CA ALA A 291 -8.63 -14.37 -3.72
C ALA A 291 -9.59 -14.29 -4.91
N ARG A 292 -10.75 -14.97 -4.82
CA ARG A 292 -11.79 -14.92 -5.86
C ARG A 292 -12.33 -13.51 -6.09
N TYR A 293 -12.65 -12.76 -5.04
CA TYR A 293 -13.14 -11.39 -5.18
C TYR A 293 -12.10 -10.48 -5.83
N TYR A 294 -10.82 -10.64 -5.48
CA TYR A 294 -9.74 -9.94 -6.15
C TYR A 294 -9.66 -10.30 -7.65
N GLU A 295 -9.73 -11.59 -7.99
CA GLU A 295 -9.70 -12.05 -9.40
C GLU A 295 -10.91 -11.59 -10.21
N GLU A 296 -12.09 -11.48 -9.59
CA GLU A 296 -13.32 -10.98 -10.17
C GLU A 296 -13.38 -9.43 -10.27
N GLY A 297 -12.34 -8.72 -9.79
CA GLY A 297 -12.17 -7.29 -9.99
C GLY A 297 -12.63 -6.40 -8.84
N ALA A 298 -12.66 -6.89 -7.60
CA ALA A 298 -12.87 -6.03 -6.44
C ALA A 298 -11.72 -5.03 -6.28
N ASP A 299 -12.06 -3.75 -6.10
CA ASP A 299 -11.11 -2.67 -5.89
C ASP A 299 -10.55 -2.65 -4.47
N GLU A 300 -11.25 -3.28 -3.53
CA GLU A 300 -10.89 -3.43 -2.12
C GLU A 300 -11.70 -4.58 -1.52
N LEU A 301 -11.09 -5.26 -0.54
CA LEU A 301 -11.75 -6.29 0.25
C LEU A 301 -11.95 -5.81 1.68
N CYS A 302 -13.16 -5.99 2.22
CA CYS A 302 -13.47 -5.77 3.63
C CYS A 302 -13.79 -7.10 4.32
N LEU A 303 -13.00 -7.46 5.31
CA LEU A 303 -13.25 -8.62 6.16
C LEU A 303 -13.89 -8.17 7.48
N MET A 304 -15.16 -8.49 7.65
CA MET A 304 -15.92 -8.21 8.86
C MET A 304 -15.71 -9.35 9.85
N ASN A 305 -14.78 -9.15 10.78
CA ASN A 305 -14.52 -10.05 11.88
C ASN A 305 -15.66 -9.96 12.91
N ILE A 306 -16.59 -10.92 12.82
CA ILE A 306 -17.71 -11.07 13.77
C ILE A 306 -17.47 -12.23 14.74
N THR A 307 -16.23 -12.72 14.85
CA THR A 307 -15.87 -13.75 15.83
C THR A 307 -15.51 -13.16 17.19
N SER A 308 -15.77 -13.93 18.23
CA SER A 308 -15.37 -13.61 19.60
C SER A 308 -14.11 -14.39 19.97
N PHE A 309 -12.95 -13.73 20.01
CA PHE A 309 -11.67 -14.33 20.42
C PHE A 309 -11.34 -14.09 21.90
N ARG A 310 -12.34 -14.02 22.79
CA ARG A 310 -12.14 -13.68 24.22
C ARG A 310 -11.17 -14.60 24.99
N HIS A 311 -10.87 -15.77 24.46
CA HIS A 311 -9.98 -16.76 25.07
C HIS A 311 -8.68 -16.98 24.28
N SER A 312 -8.40 -16.15 23.27
CA SER A 312 -7.19 -16.23 22.46
C SER A 312 -6.36 -14.96 22.67
N PRO A 313 -5.07 -15.08 23.03
CA PRO A 313 -4.15 -13.95 23.02
C PRO A 313 -4.17 -13.25 21.66
N LEU A 314 -3.94 -11.92 21.64
CA LEU A 314 -3.98 -11.10 20.44
C LEU A 314 -3.19 -11.71 19.28
N LEU A 315 -1.95 -12.13 19.53
CA LEU A 315 -1.04 -12.65 18.50
C LEU A 315 -1.46 -14.02 17.93
N ASP A 316 -2.29 -14.74 18.66
CA ASP A 316 -2.79 -16.07 18.32
C ASP A 316 -4.20 -16.03 17.72
N GLN A 317 -4.79 -14.84 17.53
CA GLN A 317 -6.12 -14.71 16.95
C GLN A 317 -6.14 -15.32 15.53
N PRO A 318 -7.01 -16.31 15.26
CA PRO A 318 -7.14 -16.94 13.95
C PRO A 318 -7.37 -15.95 12.79
N MET A 319 -8.00 -14.81 13.07
CA MET A 319 -8.21 -13.76 12.09
C MET A 319 -6.90 -13.16 11.56
N LEU A 320 -5.85 -13.03 12.39
CA LEU A 320 -4.54 -12.57 11.91
C LEU A 320 -3.95 -13.53 10.88
N ALA A 321 -4.15 -14.85 11.05
CA ALA A 321 -3.71 -15.84 10.07
C ALA A 321 -4.49 -15.72 8.76
N VAL A 322 -5.79 -15.45 8.82
CA VAL A 322 -6.62 -15.18 7.62
C VAL A 322 -6.13 -13.94 6.88
N VAL A 323 -5.84 -12.85 7.60
CA VAL A 323 -5.32 -11.60 7.00
C VAL A 323 -3.98 -11.85 6.32
N ARG A 324 -3.04 -12.54 6.99
CA ARG A 324 -1.73 -12.89 6.41
C ARG A 324 -1.88 -13.70 5.13
N ALA A 325 -2.66 -14.78 5.19
CA ALA A 325 -2.86 -15.67 4.05
C ALA A 325 -3.59 -14.97 2.88
N ALA A 326 -4.56 -14.09 3.15
CA ALA A 326 -5.20 -13.30 2.10
C ALA A 326 -4.21 -12.32 1.44
N ALA A 327 -3.40 -11.63 2.24
CA ALA A 327 -2.41 -10.66 1.76
C ALA A 327 -1.29 -11.28 0.90
N GLU A 328 -1.09 -12.60 0.93
CA GLU A 328 -0.14 -13.30 0.06
C GLU A 328 -0.60 -13.33 -1.41
N THR A 329 -1.91 -13.29 -1.65
CA THR A 329 -2.51 -13.44 -2.99
C THR A 329 -3.36 -12.25 -3.44
N VAL A 330 -3.72 -11.36 -2.52
CA VAL A 330 -4.58 -10.19 -2.78
C VAL A 330 -3.72 -8.91 -2.78
N TYR A 331 -3.61 -8.29 -3.95
CA TYR A 331 -2.80 -7.08 -4.18
C TYR A 331 -3.67 -5.83 -4.34
N VAL A 332 -4.75 -5.75 -3.58
CA VAL A 332 -5.62 -4.59 -3.40
C VAL A 332 -5.75 -4.27 -1.90
N PRO A 333 -6.29 -3.12 -1.50
CA PRO A 333 -6.51 -2.80 -0.08
C PRO A 333 -7.35 -3.87 0.63
N LEU A 334 -6.99 -4.13 1.88
CA LEU A 334 -7.60 -5.14 2.74
C LEU A 334 -8.00 -4.48 4.06
N THR A 335 -9.29 -4.18 4.19
CA THR A 335 -9.88 -3.52 5.35
C THR A 335 -10.39 -4.57 6.34
N ILE A 336 -10.11 -4.36 7.64
CA ILE A 336 -10.61 -5.23 8.72
C ILE A 336 -11.57 -4.46 9.61
N GLY A 337 -12.80 -4.96 9.72
CA GLY A 337 -13.81 -4.45 10.65
C GLY A 337 -14.05 -5.43 11.80
N GLY A 338 -14.14 -4.93 13.04
CA GLY A 338 -14.45 -5.75 14.21
C GLY A 338 -13.22 -6.19 15.01
N GLY A 339 -13.28 -6.04 16.34
CA GLY A 339 -12.19 -6.39 17.24
C GLY A 339 -11.07 -5.34 17.39
N ILE A 340 -11.09 -4.26 16.60
CA ILE A 340 -10.10 -3.18 16.67
C ILE A 340 -10.46 -2.19 17.79
N LYS A 341 -10.03 -2.50 19.02
CA LYS A 341 -10.27 -1.73 20.25
C LYS A 341 -9.30 -2.17 21.34
N ASP A 342 -9.30 -1.46 22.47
CA ASP A 342 -8.61 -1.91 23.66
C ASP A 342 -9.08 -3.32 24.06
N THR A 343 -8.14 -4.20 24.34
CA THR A 343 -8.39 -5.60 24.70
C THR A 343 -7.45 -6.04 25.81
N VAL A 344 -7.79 -7.14 26.45
CA VAL A 344 -6.95 -7.77 27.48
C VAL A 344 -6.83 -9.24 27.11
N ASP A 345 -5.60 -9.73 27.02
CA ASP A 345 -5.31 -11.14 26.77
C ASP A 345 -5.79 -12.02 27.94
N PRO A 346 -5.97 -13.34 27.74
CA PRO A 346 -6.40 -14.24 28.81
C PRO A 346 -5.49 -14.27 30.05
N ASP A 347 -4.21 -13.91 29.89
CA ASP A 347 -3.24 -13.81 30.99
C ASP A 347 -3.28 -12.46 31.73
N GLY A 348 -4.17 -11.55 31.32
CA GLY A 348 -4.32 -10.22 31.90
C GLY A 348 -3.48 -9.13 31.22
N THR A 349 -2.69 -9.44 30.19
CA THR A 349 -1.89 -8.45 29.46
C THR A 349 -2.80 -7.47 28.70
N PRO A 350 -2.76 -6.16 29.01
CA PRO A 350 -3.56 -5.18 28.29
C PRO A 350 -2.91 -4.81 26.95
N HIS A 351 -3.73 -4.62 25.93
CA HIS A 351 -3.34 -4.08 24.62
C HIS A 351 -4.25 -2.91 24.27
N SER A 352 -3.65 -1.78 23.92
CA SER A 352 -4.35 -0.62 23.39
C SER A 352 -4.89 -0.88 21.97
N ALA A 353 -5.93 -0.15 21.58
CA ALA A 353 -6.47 -0.19 20.23
C ALA A 353 -5.41 0.09 19.15
N LEU A 354 -4.41 0.92 19.46
CA LEU A 354 -3.28 1.21 18.59
C LEU A 354 -2.40 -0.02 18.37
N GLU A 355 -2.08 -0.77 19.43
CA GLU A 355 -1.31 -2.02 19.34
C GLU A 355 -2.08 -3.10 18.60
N VAL A 356 -3.40 -3.21 18.84
CA VAL A 356 -4.28 -4.11 18.08
C VAL A 356 -4.26 -3.76 16.60
N ALA A 357 -4.54 -2.50 16.25
CA ALA A 357 -4.52 -2.04 14.86
C ALA A 357 -3.16 -2.28 14.20
N GLY A 358 -2.05 -1.93 14.88
CA GLY A 358 -0.70 -2.17 14.42
C GLY A 358 -0.40 -3.65 14.14
N THR A 359 -0.98 -4.56 14.93
CA THR A 359 -0.84 -6.01 14.72
C THR A 359 -1.58 -6.48 13.46
N TYR A 360 -2.78 -5.94 13.20
CA TYR A 360 -3.51 -6.21 11.96
C TYR A 360 -2.83 -5.60 10.73
N PHE A 361 -2.26 -4.39 10.83
CA PHE A 361 -1.48 -3.79 9.75
C PHE A 361 -0.25 -4.63 9.39
N ARG A 362 0.51 -5.08 10.41
CA ARG A 362 1.65 -6.01 10.21
C ARG A 362 1.22 -7.35 9.61
N ALA A 363 -0.01 -7.80 9.88
CA ALA A 363 -0.56 -9.01 9.29
C ALA A 363 -0.96 -8.83 7.82
N GLY A 364 -1.15 -7.60 7.33
CA GLY A 364 -1.48 -7.33 5.92
C GLY A 364 -2.70 -6.44 5.69
N ALA A 365 -3.40 -6.02 6.75
CA ALA A 365 -4.47 -5.03 6.66
C ALA A 365 -3.93 -3.66 6.23
N THR A 366 -4.76 -2.81 5.64
CA THR A 366 -4.39 -1.49 5.12
C THR A 366 -5.31 -0.40 5.57
#